data_AF-A0A1Q4YXN5-F1
#
_entry.id   AF-A0A1Q4YXN5-F1
#
_cell.length_a   1.000
_cell.length_b   1.000
_cell.length_c   1.000
_cell.angle_alpha   90.00
_cell.angle_beta   90.00
_cell.angle_gamma   90.00
#
_symmetry.space_group_name_H-M   'P 1'
#
loop_
_entity.id
_entity.type
_entity.pdbx_description
1 polymer ?
#
loop_
_entity_poly.entity_id
_entity_poly.type
_entity_poly.pdbx_seq_one_letter_code
_entity_poly.pdbx_strand_id
1 'polypeptide(L)'
;MTNTIEYVREVARAVLHRLGDPAPRWEVLSVTPHHELHVTPAGLAAPNSVLVTIGDGGTTVQVYYSLDVPADLATATTAGQIQDHAIEHTAGAALPPCPGHRHPLAARPLDGVASWTCPQDPAHHTEPIVP
;
A
#
# COMPACT_ATOMS: atom_id res chain seq x y z
N MET A 1 -11.68 7.67 -14.28
CA MET A 1 -12.00 7.47 -12.84
C MET A 1 -12.39 6.04 -12.53
N THR A 2 -13.36 5.40 -13.21
CA THR A 2 -13.75 4.00 -12.92
C THR A 2 -12.59 3.01 -13.00
N ASN A 3 -11.80 3.04 -14.08
CA ASN A 3 -10.60 2.20 -14.24
C ASN A 3 -9.55 2.45 -13.13
N THR A 4 -9.39 3.71 -12.70
CA THR A 4 -8.49 4.07 -11.59
C THR A 4 -8.95 3.47 -10.26
N ILE A 5 -10.25 3.55 -9.94
CA ILE A 5 -10.80 2.99 -8.70
C ILE A 5 -10.67 1.47 -8.68
N GLU A 6 -10.93 0.82 -9.82
CA GLU A 6 -10.76 -0.63 -9.99
C GLU A 6 -9.29 -1.03 -9.80
N TYR A 7 -8.36 -0.33 -10.46
CA TYR A 7 -6.93 -0.56 -10.29
C TYR A 7 -6.48 -0.40 -8.83
N VAL A 8 -6.87 0.68 -8.15
CA VAL A 8 -6.52 0.93 -6.75
C VAL A 8 -7.10 -0.15 -5.82
N ARG A 9 -8.30 -0.66 -6.13
CA ARG A 9 -8.89 -1.79 -5.40
C ARG A 9 -8.06 -3.07 -5.58
N GLU A 10 -7.60 -3.35 -6.78
CA GLU A 10 -6.75 -4.52 -7.05
C GLU A 10 -5.38 -4.40 -6.39
N VAL A 11 -4.77 -3.20 -6.39
CA VAL A 11 -3.55 -2.91 -5.62
C VAL A 11 -3.75 -3.28 -4.14
N ALA A 12 -4.79 -2.73 -3.50
CA ALA A 12 -5.04 -2.97 -2.08
C ALA A 12 -5.29 -4.46 -1.79
N ARG A 13 -6.02 -5.17 -2.65
CA ARG A 13 -6.25 -6.62 -2.54
C ARG A 13 -4.96 -7.42 -2.68
N ALA A 14 -4.12 -7.10 -3.66
CA ALA A 14 -2.86 -7.77 -3.89
C ALA A 14 -1.92 -7.61 -2.68
N VAL A 15 -1.86 -6.40 -2.11
CA VAL A 15 -1.10 -6.13 -0.88
C VAL A 15 -1.63 -6.96 0.29
N LEU A 16 -2.92 -6.87 0.59
CA LEU A 16 -3.54 -7.63 1.70
C LEU A 16 -3.33 -9.13 1.57
N HIS A 17 -3.48 -9.67 0.36
CA HIS A 17 -3.22 -11.06 0.07
C HIS A 17 -1.74 -11.42 0.34
N ARG A 18 -0.81 -10.56 -0.10
CA ARG A 18 0.62 -10.84 0.00
C ARG A 18 1.17 -10.73 1.41
N LEU A 19 0.61 -9.87 2.27
CA LEU A 19 1.03 -9.76 3.67
C LEU A 19 0.99 -11.12 4.38
N GLY A 20 -0.03 -11.95 4.08
CA GLY A 20 -0.16 -13.32 4.58
C GLY A 20 -0.27 -13.39 6.11
N ASP A 21 -0.15 -14.59 6.68
CA ASP A 21 -0.11 -14.74 8.14
C ASP A 21 1.21 -14.21 8.73
N PRO A 22 1.21 -13.53 9.89
CA PRO A 22 0.09 -13.32 10.82
C PRO A 22 -0.67 -11.98 10.64
N ALA A 23 -0.72 -11.40 9.44
CA ALA A 23 -1.40 -10.12 9.23
C ALA A 23 -2.91 -10.19 9.60
N PRO A 24 -3.54 -9.06 9.96
CA PRO A 24 -4.97 -9.01 10.19
C PRO A 24 -5.73 -9.46 8.94
N ARG A 25 -6.89 -10.10 9.14
CA ARG A 25 -7.77 -10.54 8.04
C ARG A 25 -8.59 -9.38 7.48
N TRP A 26 -7.90 -8.30 7.14
CA TRP A 26 -8.52 -7.12 6.54
C TRP A 26 -8.95 -7.40 5.11
N GLU A 27 -10.07 -6.80 4.75
CA GLU A 27 -10.61 -6.77 3.39
C GLU A 27 -10.75 -5.32 2.91
N VAL A 28 -10.84 -5.12 1.59
CA VAL A 28 -11.12 -3.80 1.02
C VAL A 28 -12.61 -3.47 1.19
N LEU A 29 -12.92 -2.60 2.13
CA LEU A 29 -14.29 -2.18 2.45
C LEU A 29 -14.80 -1.13 1.46
N SER A 30 -13.98 -0.13 1.13
CA SER A 30 -14.35 0.92 0.17
C SER A 30 -13.14 1.51 -0.55
N VAL A 31 -13.38 2.02 -1.76
CA VAL A 31 -12.42 2.76 -2.58
C VAL A 31 -13.16 3.91 -3.22
N THR A 32 -12.80 5.14 -2.88
CA THR A 32 -13.54 6.34 -3.30
C THR A 32 -12.58 7.47 -3.69
N PRO A 33 -12.92 8.31 -4.68
CA PRO A 33 -12.20 9.55 -4.90
C PRO A 33 -12.12 10.36 -3.60
N HIS A 34 -10.96 10.92 -3.33
CA HIS A 34 -10.74 11.78 -2.18
C HIS A 34 -10.42 13.19 -2.67
N HIS A 35 -11.14 14.15 -2.10
CA HIS A 35 -10.90 15.57 -2.31
C HIS A 35 -10.41 16.14 -0.99
N GLU A 36 -9.21 16.72 -0.98
CA GLU A 36 -8.69 17.42 0.20
C GLU A 36 -9.62 18.57 0.57
N LEU A 37 -10.16 18.53 1.79
CA LEU A 37 -11.09 19.53 2.30
C LEU A 37 -10.37 20.63 3.08
N HIS A 38 -9.10 20.43 3.44
CA HIS A 38 -8.30 21.43 4.13
C HIS A 38 -7.80 22.52 3.18
N VAL A 39 -7.69 23.73 3.73
CA VAL A 39 -7.13 24.88 3.01
C VAL A 39 -5.69 24.56 2.64
N THR A 40 -5.45 24.36 1.35
CA THR A 40 -4.09 24.22 0.83
C THR A 40 -3.37 25.56 1.00
N PRO A 41 -2.16 25.58 1.60
CA PRO A 41 -1.38 26.80 1.74
C PRO A 41 -1.17 27.49 0.38
N ALA A 42 -1.11 28.83 0.39
CA ALA A 42 -0.91 29.60 -0.82
C ALA A 42 0.34 29.14 -1.59
N GLY A 43 0.19 28.88 -2.89
CA GLY A 43 1.26 28.40 -3.76
C GLY A 43 1.42 26.87 -3.82
N LEU A 44 0.60 26.11 -3.08
CA LEU A 44 0.54 24.65 -3.17
C LEU A 44 -0.77 24.20 -3.83
N ALA A 45 -0.74 23.02 -4.45
CA ALA A 45 -1.92 22.36 -4.99
C ALA A 45 -2.42 21.29 -4.00
N ALA A 46 -3.74 21.18 -3.86
CA ALA A 46 -4.36 20.10 -3.11
C ALA A 46 -4.01 18.76 -3.80
N PRO A 47 -3.54 17.74 -3.06
CA PRO A 47 -3.23 16.46 -3.67
C PRO A 47 -4.52 15.76 -4.13
N ASN A 48 -4.51 15.23 -5.35
CA ASN A 48 -5.53 14.34 -5.85
C ASN A 48 -5.22 12.92 -5.36
N SER A 49 -6.18 12.28 -4.72
CA SER A 49 -6.00 10.92 -4.24
C SER A 49 -7.28 10.10 -4.33
N VAL A 50 -7.10 8.79 -4.22
CA VAL A 50 -8.16 7.83 -3.95
C VAL A 50 -7.96 7.34 -2.51
N LEU A 51 -9.03 7.42 -1.71
CA LEU A 51 -9.05 6.87 -0.37
C LEU A 51 -9.46 5.40 -0.44
N VAL A 52 -8.67 4.54 0.21
CA VAL A 52 -8.96 3.12 0.40
C VAL A 52 -9.22 2.88 1.88
N THR A 53 -10.38 2.33 2.21
CA THR A 53 -10.68 1.87 3.58
C THR A 53 -10.60 0.35 3.61
N ILE A 54 -9.80 -0.18 4.53
CA ILE A 54 -9.63 -1.63 4.76
C ILE A 54 -9.97 -1.97 6.22
N GLY A 55 -10.39 -3.21 6.48
CA GLY A 55 -10.75 -3.63 7.84
C GLY A 55 -11.33 -5.04 7.93
N ASP A 56 -11.60 -5.50 9.15
CA ASP A 56 -12.11 -6.86 9.49
C ASP A 56 -13.45 -6.84 10.23
N GLY A 57 -14.17 -5.71 10.18
CA GLY A 57 -15.43 -5.49 10.89
C GLY A 57 -15.28 -5.08 12.35
N GLY A 58 -14.10 -5.24 12.96
CA GLY A 58 -13.77 -4.71 14.28
C GLY A 58 -12.87 -3.48 14.23
N THR A 59 -11.95 -3.45 13.27
CA THR A 59 -11.01 -2.34 13.05
C THR A 59 -11.06 -1.87 11.60
N THR A 60 -10.81 -0.57 11.40
CA THR A 60 -10.73 0.04 10.07
C THR A 60 -9.54 0.98 10.01
N VAL A 61 -8.77 0.91 8.92
CA VAL A 61 -7.72 1.88 8.60
C VAL A 61 -7.95 2.47 7.22
N GLN A 62 -7.41 3.67 7.03
CA GLN A 62 -7.56 4.47 5.83
C GLN A 62 -6.18 4.75 5.23
N VAL A 63 -6.00 4.41 3.95
CA VAL A 63 -4.76 4.65 3.22
C VAL A 63 -5.07 5.39 1.92
N TYR A 64 -4.07 6.09 1.41
CA TYR A 64 -4.22 6.95 0.23
C TYR A 64 -3.42 6.41 -0.95
N TYR A 65 -4.03 6.48 -2.12
CA TYR A 65 -3.37 6.29 -3.41
C TYR A 65 -3.29 7.65 -4.10
N SER A 66 -2.07 8.16 -4.35
CA SER A 66 -1.87 9.46 -5.00
C SER A 66 -2.09 9.36 -6.50
N LEU A 67 -2.77 10.35 -7.07
CA LEU A 67 -3.01 10.48 -8.52
C LEU A 67 -2.04 11.46 -9.19
N ASP A 68 -1.20 12.14 -8.41
CA ASP A 68 -0.28 13.18 -8.91
C ASP A 68 1.15 12.68 -9.09
N VAL A 69 1.38 11.38 -8.89
CA VAL A 69 2.69 10.73 -9.03
C VAL A 69 2.61 9.53 -9.98
N PRO A 70 3.74 9.05 -10.52
CA PRO A 70 3.78 7.82 -11.30
C PRO A 70 3.10 6.63 -10.58
N ALA A 71 2.42 5.78 -11.35
CA ALA A 71 1.57 4.73 -10.81
C ALA A 71 2.35 3.68 -9.99
N ASP A 72 3.59 3.40 -10.35
CA ASP A 72 4.49 2.52 -9.62
C ASP A 72 4.85 3.08 -8.23
N LEU A 73 5.17 4.38 -8.16
CA LEU A 73 5.41 5.07 -6.91
C LEU A 73 4.13 5.12 -6.06
N ALA A 74 2.99 5.49 -6.64
CA ALA A 74 1.71 5.50 -5.93
C ALA A 74 1.36 4.12 -5.36
N THR A 75 1.54 3.07 -6.17
CA THR A 75 1.30 1.67 -5.76
C THR A 75 2.23 1.26 -4.62
N ALA A 76 3.53 1.54 -4.72
CA ALA A 76 4.49 1.23 -3.66
C ALA A 76 4.19 1.99 -2.36
N THR A 77 3.82 3.28 -2.45
CA THR A 77 3.46 4.09 -1.29
C THR A 77 2.15 3.64 -0.63
N THR A 78 1.14 3.24 -1.42
CA THR A 78 -0.09 2.66 -0.87
C THR A 78 0.20 1.31 -0.21
N ALA A 79 1.02 0.46 -0.81
CA ALA A 79 1.43 -0.80 -0.22
C ALA A 79 2.18 -0.63 1.11
N GLY A 80 3.09 0.36 1.17
CA GLY A 80 3.80 0.73 2.39
C GLY A 80 2.86 1.17 3.52
N GLN A 81 1.87 2.03 3.23
CA GLN A 81 0.88 2.45 4.24
C GLN A 81 0.07 1.26 4.80
N ILE A 82 -0.38 0.34 3.94
CA ILE A 82 -1.11 -0.86 4.38
C ILE A 82 -0.20 -1.76 5.23
N GLN A 83 1.05 -1.94 4.78
CA GLN A 83 2.06 -2.71 5.50
C GLN A 83 2.32 -2.13 6.89
N ASP A 84 2.57 -0.83 7.00
CA ASP A 84 2.85 -0.16 8.27
C ASP A 84 1.72 -0.41 9.28
N HIS A 85 0.47 -0.21 8.86
CA HIS A 85 -0.69 -0.51 9.71
C HIS A 85 -0.75 -1.98 10.14
N ALA A 86 -0.46 -2.92 9.24
CA ALA A 86 -0.47 -4.34 9.57
C ALA A 86 0.67 -4.72 10.55
N ILE A 87 1.86 -4.14 10.37
CA ILE A 87 3.01 -4.34 11.26
C ILE A 87 2.70 -3.77 12.64
N GLU A 88 2.12 -2.58 12.73
CA GLU A 88 1.67 -1.98 14.00
C GLU A 88 0.65 -2.87 14.71
N HIS A 89 -0.36 -3.36 13.98
CA HIS A 89 -1.41 -4.20 14.54
C HIS A 89 -0.89 -5.55 15.05
N THR A 90 0.16 -6.07 14.45
CA THR A 90 0.79 -7.35 14.81
C THR A 90 1.95 -7.21 15.79
N ALA A 91 2.11 -6.02 16.39
CA ALA A 91 3.20 -5.70 17.31
C ALA A 91 4.60 -5.97 16.73
N GLY A 92 4.80 -5.67 15.43
CA GLY A 92 6.10 -5.71 14.77
C GLY A 92 6.40 -6.99 13.98
N ALA A 93 5.39 -7.76 13.56
CA ALA A 93 5.64 -8.91 12.68
C ALA A 93 6.27 -8.47 11.35
N ALA A 94 7.16 -9.30 10.78
CA ALA A 94 7.74 -9.03 9.47
C ALA A 94 6.73 -9.36 8.36
N LEU A 95 6.07 -8.35 7.81
CA LEU A 95 4.98 -8.49 6.84
C LEU A 95 5.22 -7.63 5.59
N PRO A 96 5.18 -8.16 4.35
CA PRO A 96 5.35 -9.57 4.08
C PRO A 96 6.77 -10.01 4.50
N PRO A 97 6.96 -11.24 4.98
CA PRO A 97 8.27 -11.69 5.43
C PRO A 97 9.24 -11.79 4.24
N CYS A 98 10.46 -11.30 4.41
CA CYS A 98 11.54 -11.54 3.47
C CYS A 98 12.00 -13.00 3.57
N PRO A 99 12.01 -13.78 2.47
CA PRO A 99 12.43 -15.18 2.52
C PRO A 99 13.83 -15.32 3.12
N GLY A 100 13.98 -16.19 4.14
CA GLY A 100 15.27 -16.45 4.79
C GLY A 100 15.79 -15.34 5.73
N HIS A 101 15.11 -14.21 5.85
CA HIS A 101 15.49 -13.11 6.76
C HIS A 101 14.39 -12.80 7.79
N ARG A 102 14.75 -12.08 8.85
CA ARG A 102 13.85 -11.72 9.96
C ARG A 102 13.23 -10.32 9.86
N HIS A 103 13.27 -9.72 8.68
CA HIS A 103 12.74 -8.37 8.41
C HIS A 103 11.66 -8.43 7.33
N PRO A 104 10.74 -7.45 7.28
CA PRO A 104 9.79 -7.35 6.19
C PRO A 104 10.50 -7.09 4.85
N LEU A 105 9.84 -7.42 3.75
CA LEU A 105 10.14 -6.83 2.43
C LEU A 105 9.73 -5.37 2.43
N ALA A 106 10.43 -4.51 1.67
CA ALA A 106 10.08 -3.11 1.50
C ALA A 106 9.34 -2.90 0.17
N ALA A 107 8.22 -2.19 0.19
CA ALA A 107 7.57 -1.70 -1.03
C ALA A 107 8.40 -0.58 -1.67
N ARG A 108 8.82 -0.75 -2.92
CA ARG A 108 9.63 0.24 -3.65
C ARG A 108 9.27 0.24 -5.15
N PRO A 109 9.27 1.41 -5.82
CA PRO A 109 9.31 1.43 -7.27
C PRO A 109 10.71 0.99 -7.75
N LEU A 110 10.76 0.06 -8.69
CA LEU A 110 11.98 -0.42 -9.34
C LEU A 110 11.72 -0.55 -10.84
N ASP A 111 12.49 0.15 -11.66
CA ASP A 111 12.40 0.11 -13.12
C ASP A 111 10.98 0.30 -13.69
N GLY A 112 10.19 1.19 -13.07
CA GLY A 112 8.80 1.48 -13.45
C GLY A 112 7.77 0.49 -12.93
N VAL A 113 8.16 -0.42 -12.03
CA VAL A 113 7.28 -1.45 -11.42
C VAL A 113 7.31 -1.32 -9.90
N ALA A 114 6.14 -1.24 -9.29
CA ALA A 114 6.00 -1.31 -7.84
C ALA A 114 6.31 -2.74 -7.37
N SER A 115 7.33 -2.90 -6.52
CA SER A 115 7.87 -4.20 -6.15
C SER A 115 8.06 -4.34 -4.64
N TRP A 116 7.85 -5.54 -4.11
CA TRP A 116 8.38 -5.96 -2.82
C TRP A 116 9.84 -6.32 -2.99
N THR A 117 10.71 -5.70 -2.22
CA THR A 117 12.17 -5.86 -2.35
C THR A 117 12.79 -6.16 -1.00
N CYS A 118 13.81 -7.02 -0.97
CA CYS A 118 14.60 -7.20 0.24
C CYS A 118 15.35 -5.89 0.55
N PRO A 119 15.14 -5.28 1.73
CA PRO A 119 15.76 -3.98 2.06
C PRO A 119 17.26 -4.07 2.31
N GLN A 120 17.79 -5.26 2.63
CA GLN A 120 19.22 -5.47 2.89
C GLN A 120 20.01 -5.83 1.63
N ASP A 121 19.40 -6.59 0.73
CA ASP A 121 19.98 -7.04 -0.53
C ASP A 121 18.88 -7.21 -1.58
N PRO A 122 18.62 -6.21 -2.45
CA PRO A 122 17.58 -6.30 -3.46
C PRO A 122 17.72 -7.49 -4.43
N ALA A 123 18.95 -7.99 -4.66
CA ALA A 123 19.20 -9.13 -5.53
C ALA A 123 18.77 -10.47 -4.91
N HIS A 124 18.70 -10.54 -3.57
CA HIS A 124 18.23 -11.72 -2.84
C HIS A 124 16.76 -12.01 -3.11
N HIS A 125 15.91 -10.98 -3.11
CA HIS A 125 14.49 -11.14 -3.38
C HIS A 125 13.85 -9.84 -3.88
N THR A 126 13.17 -9.95 -5.01
CA THR A 126 12.33 -8.90 -5.59
C THR A 126 11.15 -9.56 -6.31
N GLU A 127 9.94 -9.04 -6.10
CA GLU A 127 8.73 -9.49 -6.78
C GLU A 127 7.75 -8.31 -6.98
N PRO A 128 6.94 -8.29 -8.06
CA PRO A 128 5.92 -7.26 -8.25
C PRO A 128 4.87 -7.24 -7.12
N ILE A 129 4.38 -6.05 -6.77
CA ILE A 129 3.28 -5.88 -5.80
C ILE A 129 1.94 -6.31 -6.40
N VAL A 130 1.72 -5.95 -7.67
CA VAL A 130 0.57 -6.39 -8.46
C VAL A 130 1.07 -7.40 -9.50
N PRO A 131 0.44 -8.57 -9.64
CA PRO A 131 0.81 -9.60 -10.62
C PRO A 131 0.74 -9.14 -12.08
#